data_AF-X8HR91-F1
#
_entry.id   AF-X8HR91-F1
#
_cell.length_a   1.000
_cell.length_b   1.000
_cell.length_c   1.000
_cell.angle_alpha   90.00
_cell.angle_beta   90.00
_cell.angle_gamma   90.00
#
_symmetry.space_group_name_H-M   'P 1'
#
loop_
_entity.id
_entity.type
_entity.pdbx_description
1 polymer ?
#
loop_
_entity_poly.entity_id
_entity_poly.type
_entity_poly.pdbx_seq_one_letter_code
_entity_poly.pdbx_strand_id
1 'polypeptide(L)'
;MYRKIFEYLKKWKNNLYRKPLILQGARQVGKTYAILNFGKNEYENIVYFNFETNPKLKETFEESIEPNYLLPILSRLAEQTIVKEKTLIFFDEIQLCERALSALKYFY
;
A
#
# COMPACT_ATOMS: atom_id res chain seq x y z
N MET A 1 21.01 -4.76 5.85
CA MET A 1 19.54 -4.92 6.05
C MET A 1 18.74 -4.50 4.82
N TYR A 2 18.96 -3.29 4.29
CA TYR A 2 18.28 -2.76 3.09
C TYR A 2 18.27 -3.69 1.87
N ARG A 3 19.41 -4.30 1.55
CA ARG A 3 19.50 -5.26 0.43
C ARG A 3 18.58 -6.49 0.62
N LYS A 4 18.38 -6.98 1.85
CA LYS A 4 17.50 -8.13 2.10
C LYS A 4 16.01 -7.80 1.91
N ILE A 5 15.57 -6.63 2.38
CA ILE A 5 14.16 -6.21 2.22
C ILE A 5 13.84 -5.84 0.78
N PHE A 6 14.77 -5.20 0.06
CA PHE A 6 14.60 -4.91 -1.36
C PHE A 6 14.45 -6.19 -2.19
N GLU A 7 15.32 -7.17 -2.01
CA GLU A 7 15.21 -8.47 -2.68
C GLU A 7 13.92 -9.21 -2.33
N TYR A 8 13.48 -9.14 -1.06
CA TYR A 8 12.21 -9.70 -0.63
C TYR A 8 11.02 -9.05 -1.34
N LEU A 9 10.99 -7.71 -1.40
CA LEU A 9 9.96 -6.95 -2.10
C LEU A 9 9.97 -7.22 -3.61
N LYS A 10 11.15 -7.37 -4.21
CA LYS A 10 11.29 -7.69 -5.64
C LYS A 10 10.76 -9.08 -5.95
N LYS A 11 11.06 -10.07 -5.11
CA LYS A 11 10.48 -11.42 -5.21
C LYS A 11 8.96 -11.39 -5.08
N TRP A 12 8.43 -10.61 -4.14
CA TRP A 12 6.99 -10.41 -3.99
C TRP A 12 6.36 -9.81 -5.25
N LYS A 13 6.91 -8.72 -5.80
CA LYS A 13 6.41 -8.08 -7.02
C LYS A 13 6.38 -9.04 -8.21
N ASN A 14 7.44 -9.83 -8.39
CA ASN A 14 7.60 -10.73 -9.54
C ASN A 14 6.78 -12.02 -9.44
N ASN A 15 6.04 -12.24 -8.35
CA ASN A 15 5.14 -13.38 -8.23
C ASN A 15 3.84 -13.12 -9.01
N LEU A 16 3.50 -14.00 -9.96
CA LEU A 16 2.26 -13.96 -10.76
C LEU A 16 0.98 -14.01 -9.91
N TYR A 17 1.06 -14.63 -8.73
CA TYR A 17 -0.05 -14.76 -7.78
C TYR A 17 0.19 -13.92 -6.52
N ARG A 18 0.90 -12.80 -6.65
CA ARG A 18 1.21 -11.93 -5.50
C ARG A 18 -0.09 -11.46 -4.84
N LYS A 19 -0.18 -11.70 -3.54
CA LYS A 19 -1.22 -11.13 -2.68
C LYS A 19 -0.71 -9.81 -2.10
N PRO A 20 -1.59 -8.94 -1.58
CA PRO A 20 -1.16 -7.79 -0.80
C PRO A 20 -0.20 -8.20 0.32
N LEU A 21 0.84 -7.39 0.52
CA LEU A 21 1.92 -7.68 1.46
C LEU A 21 1.79 -6.85 2.72
N ILE A 22 1.84 -7.52 3.88
CA ILE A 22 1.87 -6.86 5.19
C ILE A 22 3.29 -6.93 5.74
N LEU A 23 3.89 -5.77 6.06
CA LEU A 23 5.24 -5.67 6.61
C LEU A 23 5.25 -5.27 8.09
N GLN A 24 5.38 -6.25 8.97
CA GLN A 24 5.42 -6.06 10.43
C GLN A 24 6.84 -5.80 10.97
N GLY A 25 6.94 -5.23 12.18
CA GLY A 25 8.22 -4.85 12.83
C GLY A 25 8.17 -3.47 13.50
N ALA A 26 9.21 -3.14 14.27
CA ALA A 26 9.24 -1.96 15.14
C ALA A 26 9.11 -0.62 14.41
N ARG A 27 8.58 0.39 15.12
CA ARG A 27 8.55 1.79 14.67
C ARG A 27 9.98 2.32 14.52
N GLN A 28 10.16 3.30 13.61
CA GLN A 28 11.43 4.02 13.40
C GLN A 28 12.63 3.19 12.88
N VAL A 29 12.41 1.99 12.35
CA VAL A 29 13.49 1.14 11.80
C VAL A 29 13.78 1.36 10.30
N GLY A 30 13.24 2.43 9.69
CA GLY A 30 13.49 2.78 8.29
C GLY A 30 12.65 2.02 7.25
N LYS A 31 11.52 1.42 7.65
CA LYS A 31 10.63 0.69 6.73
C LYS A 31 10.00 1.56 5.66
N THR A 32 9.41 2.68 6.06
CA THR A 32 8.77 3.65 5.15
C THR A 32 9.76 4.06 4.07
N TYR A 33 11.00 4.39 4.48
CA TYR A 33 12.08 4.69 3.53
C TYR A 33 12.39 3.52 2.58
N ALA A 34 12.52 2.29 3.10
CA ALA A 34 12.81 1.13 2.28
C ALA A 34 11.71 0.83 1.23
N ILE A 35 10.43 0.95 1.63
CA ILE A 35 9.28 0.72 0.75
C ILE A 35 9.17 1.81 -0.31
N LEU A 36 9.32 3.08 0.09
CA LEU A 36 9.30 4.21 -0.85
C LEU A 36 10.46 4.12 -1.83
N ASN A 37 11.67 3.77 -1.37
CA ASN A 37 12.80 3.57 -2.26
C ASN A 37 12.55 2.39 -3.22
N PHE A 38 12.02 1.27 -2.74
CA PHE A 38 11.64 0.16 -3.61
C PHE A 38 10.61 0.57 -4.66
N GLY A 39 9.54 1.25 -4.26
CA GLY A 39 8.52 1.75 -5.16
C GLY A 39 9.10 2.66 -6.25
N LYS A 40 10.04 3.55 -5.90
CA LYS A 40 10.66 4.48 -6.86
C LYS A 40 11.50 3.78 -7.92
N ASN A 41 12.10 2.63 -7.56
CA ASN A 41 12.96 1.88 -8.47
C ASN A 41 12.19 0.85 -9.30
N GLU A 42 11.02 0.41 -8.84
CA GLU A 42 10.34 -0.77 -9.38
C GLU A 42 8.93 -0.48 -9.92
N TYR A 43 8.37 0.71 -9.69
CA TYR A 43 7.04 1.10 -10.18
C TYR A 43 7.09 2.46 -10.88
N GLU A 44 6.18 2.67 -11.83
CA GLU A 44 6.04 3.96 -12.53
C GLU A 44 5.48 5.03 -11.59
N ASN A 45 4.62 4.63 -10.65
CA ASN A 45 4.04 5.53 -9.66
C ASN A 45 3.96 4.88 -8.28
N ILE A 46 3.95 5.71 -7.24
CA ILE A 46 3.72 5.29 -5.85
C ILE A 46 2.67 6.20 -5.25
N VAL A 47 1.62 5.60 -4.72
CA VAL A 47 0.66 6.30 -3.89
C VAL A 47 0.89 5.91 -2.44
N TYR A 48 1.19 6.90 -1.60
CA TYR A 48 1.44 6.73 -0.17
C TYR A 48 0.28 7.28 0.64
N PHE A 49 -0.24 6.44 1.53
CA PHE A 49 -1.35 6.74 2.41
C PHE A 49 -0.97 6.41 3.84
N ASN A 50 -1.11 7.38 4.75
CA ASN A 50 -0.88 7.17 6.17
C ASN A 50 -2.20 7.33 6.94
N PHE A 51 -2.63 6.27 7.64
CA PHE A 51 -3.89 6.24 8.37
C PHE A 51 -3.90 7.06 9.67
N GLU A 52 -2.74 7.47 10.17
CA GLU A 52 -2.63 8.35 11.32
C GLU A 52 -2.94 9.80 10.93
N THR A 53 -2.49 10.24 9.74
CA THR A 53 -2.57 11.64 9.31
C THR A 53 -3.73 11.95 8.37
N ASN A 54 -4.40 10.94 7.80
CA ASN A 54 -5.52 11.12 6.88
C ASN A 54 -6.83 10.49 7.40
N PRO A 55 -7.68 11.27 8.11
CA PRO A 55 -8.96 10.78 8.63
C PRO A 55 -9.89 10.25 7.53
N LYS A 56 -9.91 10.92 6.36
CA LYS A 56 -10.72 10.53 5.20
C LYS A 56 -10.45 9.12 4.69
N LEU A 57 -9.24 8.59 4.89
CA LEU A 57 -8.95 7.20 4.53
C LEU A 57 -9.82 6.26 5.34
N LYS A 58 -9.93 6.47 6.66
CA LYS A 58 -10.73 5.60 7.53
C LYS A 58 -12.20 5.62 7.10
N GLU A 59 -12.75 6.81 6.86
CA GLU A 59 -14.12 6.97 6.35
C GLU A 59 -14.34 6.20 5.04
N THR A 60 -13.40 6.30 4.10
CA THR A 60 -13.48 5.59 2.80
C THR A 60 -13.55 4.07 2.99
N PHE A 61 -12.77 3.50 3.91
CA PHE A 61 -12.78 2.05 4.19
C PHE A 61 -13.96 1.60 5.07
N GLU A 62 -14.63 2.52 5.77
CA GLU A 62 -15.89 2.27 6.46
C GLU A 62 -17.08 2.15 5.51
N GLU A 63 -17.07 2.89 4.40
CA GLU A 63 -18.13 2.82 3.40
C GLU A 63 -18.08 1.51 2.61
N SER A 64 -16.89 1.05 2.22
CA SER A 64 -16.73 -0.21 1.47
C SER A 64 -15.34 -0.81 1.64
N ILE A 65 -15.25 -2.12 1.39
CA ILE A 65 -13.99 -2.87 1.34
C ILE A 65 -13.67 -3.36 -0.08
N GLU A 66 -14.52 -3.04 -1.06
CA GLU A 66 -14.37 -3.50 -2.44
C GLU A 66 -13.38 -2.64 -3.23
N PRO A 67 -12.37 -3.23 -3.91
CA PRO A 67 -11.37 -2.46 -4.64
C PRO A 67 -11.95 -1.57 -5.75
N ASN A 68 -13.02 -2.01 -6.42
CA ASN A 68 -13.66 -1.23 -7.48
C ASN A 68 -14.27 0.08 -6.95
N TYR A 69 -14.70 0.10 -5.69
CA TYR A 69 -15.15 1.31 -4.99
C TYR A 69 -13.96 2.14 -4.49
N LEU A 70 -12.98 1.47 -3.89
CA LEU A 70 -11.86 2.12 -3.23
C LEU A 70 -10.88 2.79 -4.21
N LEU A 71 -10.52 2.12 -5.31
CA LEU A 71 -9.47 2.59 -6.22
C LEU A 71 -9.74 3.99 -6.80
N PRO A 72 -10.96 4.33 -7.30
CA PRO A 72 -11.26 5.69 -7.76
C PRO A 72 -11.13 6.75 -6.65
N ILE A 73 -11.58 6.43 -5.43
CA ILE A 73 -11.54 7.37 -4.31
C ILE A 73 -10.09 7.58 -3.85
N LEU A 74 -9.32 6.50 -3.71
CA LEU A 74 -7.90 6.56 -3.40
C LEU A 74 -7.13 7.35 -4.46
N SER A 75 -7.42 7.13 -5.75
CA SER A 75 -6.81 7.89 -6.84
C SER A 75 -7.08 9.40 -6.70
N ARG A 76 -8.32 9.78 -6.35
CA ARG A 76 -8.68 11.18 -6.08
C ARG A 76 -8.01 11.74 -4.83
N LEU A 77 -7.99 10.99 -3.72
CA LEU A 77 -7.35 11.40 -2.47
C LEU A 77 -5.84 11.62 -2.61
N ALA A 78 -5.21 10.83 -3.49
CA ALA A 78 -3.79 10.96 -3.80
C ALA A 78 -3.48 12.00 -4.89
N GLU A 79 -4.50 12.54 -5.56
CA GLU A 79 -4.37 13.38 -6.75
C GLU A 79 -3.49 12.73 -7.84
N GLN A 80 -3.57 11.40 -7.96
CA GLN A 80 -2.74 10.60 -8.84
C GLN A 80 -3.53 9.45 -9.45
N THR A 81 -3.26 9.14 -10.71
CA THR A 81 -3.86 7.97 -11.36
C THR A 81 -3.25 6.68 -10.80
N ILE A 82 -4.11 5.76 -10.36
CA ILE A 82 -3.70 4.42 -9.92
C ILE A 82 -3.90 3.47 -11.10
N VAL A 83 -2.81 2.94 -11.63
CA VAL A 83 -2.83 1.99 -12.74
C VAL A 83 -2.36 0.62 -12.25
N LYS A 84 -3.17 -0.42 -12.51
CA LYS A 84 -2.85 -1.80 -12.15
C LYS A 84 -1.46 -2.16 -12.67
N GLU A 85 -0.69 -2.88 -11.85
CA GLU A 85 0.71 -3.31 -12.10
C GLU A 85 1.77 -2.21 -12.22
N LYS A 86 1.38 -0.96 -12.48
CA LYS A 86 2.29 0.18 -12.63
C LYS A 86 2.40 1.05 -11.39
N THR A 87 1.39 1.02 -10.53
CA THR A 87 1.33 1.81 -9.29
C THR A 87 1.49 0.93 -8.06
N LEU A 88 2.45 1.27 -7.20
CA LEU A 88 2.54 0.73 -5.85
C LEU A 88 1.64 1.55 -4.92
N ILE A 89 0.66 0.91 -4.29
CA ILE A 89 -0.12 1.51 -3.20
C ILE A 89 0.54 1.10 -1.88
N PHE A 90 0.95 2.08 -1.08
CA PHE A 90 1.54 1.85 0.23
C PHE A 90 0.67 2.46 1.33
N PHE A 91 0.07 1.59 2.13
CA PHE A 91 -0.67 1.93 3.34
C PHE A 91 0.24 1.84 4.57
N ASP A 92 0.52 2.98 5.20
CA ASP A 92 1.28 3.09 6.44
C ASP A 92 0.36 3.24 7.66
N GLU A 93 0.81 2.70 8.78
CA GLU A 93 0.03 2.58 10.04
C GLU A 93 -1.39 1.97 9.81
N ILE A 94 -1.53 1.04 8.86
CA ILE A 94 -2.81 0.41 8.47
C ILE A 94 -3.57 -0.24 9.62
N GLN A 95 -2.89 -0.64 10.70
CA GLN A 95 -3.52 -1.17 11.90
C GLN A 95 -4.47 -0.18 12.60
N LEU A 96 -4.37 1.12 12.27
CA LEU A 96 -5.32 2.13 12.73
C LEU A 96 -6.69 2.07 12.01
N CYS A 97 -6.86 1.14 11.06
CA CYS A 97 -8.11 0.88 10.34
C CYS A 97 -8.27 -0.63 10.06
N GLU A 98 -9.03 -1.33 10.91
CA GLU A 98 -9.29 -2.78 10.74
C GLU A 98 -10.01 -3.11 9.43
N ARG A 99 -10.85 -2.20 8.94
CA ARG A 99 -11.53 -2.37 7.66
C ARG A 99 -10.59 -2.29 6.47
N ALA A 100 -9.54 -1.46 6.53
CA ALA A 100 -8.50 -1.46 5.52
C ALA A 100 -7.74 -2.79 5.48
N LEU A 101 -7.42 -3.38 6.65
CA LEU A 101 -6.84 -4.73 6.72
C LEU A 101 -7.77 -5.78 6.12
N SER A 102 -9.08 -5.68 6.37
CA SER A 102 -10.07 -6.58 5.79
C SER A 102 -10.18 -6.42 4.27
N ALA A 103 -10.13 -5.18 3.77
CA ALA A 103 -10.17 -4.86 2.35
C ALA A 103 -9.02 -5.51 1.56
N LEU A 104 -7.83 -5.68 2.15
CA LEU A 104 -6.70 -6.35 1.50
C LEU A 104 -7.04 -7.75 0.97
N LYS A 105 -8.01 -8.46 1.57
CA LYS A 105 -8.44 -9.79 1.08
C LYS A 105 -9.07 -9.75 -0.31
N TYR A 106 -9.55 -8.59 -0.72
CA TYR A 106 -10.29 -8.39 -1.97
C TYR A 106 -9.43 -7.82 -3.11
N PHE A 107 -8.19 -7.40 -2.83
CA PHE A 107 -7.24 -6.92 -3.86
C PHE A 107 -6.53 -8.09 -4.57
N TYR A 108 -7.26 -8.82 -5.40
CA TYR A 108 -6.76 -9.92 -6.26
C TYR A 108 -6.62 -9.54 -7.74
#